data_AF-A0A562CCV6-F1
#
_entry.id   AF-A0A562CCV6-F1
#
_cell.length_a   1.000
_cell.length_b   1.000
_cell.length_c   1.000
_cell.angle_alpha   90.00
_cell.angle_beta   90.00
_cell.angle_gamma   90.00
#
_symmetry.space_group_name_H-M   'P 1'
#
loop_
_entity.id
_entity.type
_entity.pdbx_description
1 polymer ?
#
loop_
_entity_poly.entity_id
_entity_poly.type
_entity_poly.pdbx_seq_one_letter_code
_entity_poly.pdbx_strand_id
1 'polypeptide(L)'
;MRGVRHRYECPLRWADLDLLGHVNNVKYVDYLQEARSALLRSCLKAAGVERHGDAYVVVRHEVTFRAPLMFRKETVSIESWVSELRAASFTLDHEIFDEDEAGNRTVYLRARTVLAPFLQAEAKPRRLTPQEREALAPYAEVDPDRAPAGPVRVEVPHDHATHFPLQVRFSDVDIYRHVNNVKYVEYFQEARIAMMRRLKGALEEFPRLMVVVAQTNLEYVTPMVLRSTPYDCWSTVTEFGTKSMTVDAEITSDGEAGRVVHSRARVVLVFFDLETQRSITPPPGYREAVLAALGGPLADG
;
A
#
# COMPACT_ATOMS: atom_id res chain seq x y z
N MET A 1 -27.43 -12.81 -0.42
CA MET A 1 -27.85 -11.41 -0.22
C MET A 1 -26.63 -10.54 -0.45
N ARG A 2 -26.74 -9.49 -1.26
CA ARG A 2 -25.64 -8.55 -1.48
C ARG A 2 -25.54 -7.65 -0.25
N GLY A 3 -24.43 -7.68 0.48
CA GLY A 3 -24.20 -6.81 1.64
C GLY A 3 -24.21 -5.34 1.25
N VAL A 4 -24.37 -4.47 2.24
CA VAL A 4 -24.31 -3.02 2.05
C VAL A 4 -22.84 -2.58 2.05
N ARG A 5 -22.44 -1.68 1.15
CA ARG A 5 -21.11 -1.05 1.21
C ARG A 5 -21.14 0.09 2.21
N HIS A 6 -20.18 0.13 3.12
CA HIS A 6 -20.05 1.24 4.06
C HIS A 6 -19.45 2.45 3.33
N ARG A 7 -20.17 3.57 3.29
CA ARG A 7 -19.68 4.83 2.70
C ARG A 7 -19.07 5.73 3.78
N TYR A 8 -17.89 6.26 3.51
CA TYR A 8 -17.21 7.24 4.34
C TYR A 8 -16.85 8.46 3.49
N GLU A 9 -17.20 9.65 3.96
CA GLU A 9 -16.84 10.92 3.32
C GLU A 9 -15.54 11.44 3.92
N CYS A 10 -14.46 11.35 3.15
CA CYS A 10 -13.12 11.68 3.60
C CYS A 10 -12.76 13.13 3.21
N PRO A 11 -12.43 14.01 4.17
CA PRO A 11 -12.00 15.36 3.87
C PRO A 11 -10.57 15.36 3.30
N LEU A 12 -10.37 16.15 2.24
CA LEU A 12 -9.04 16.34 1.63
C LEU A 12 -8.29 17.47 2.35
N ARG A 13 -6.98 17.31 2.50
CA ARG A 13 -6.12 18.31 3.15
C ARG A 13 -5.12 18.86 2.14
N TRP A 14 -4.84 20.16 2.22
CA TRP A 14 -3.85 20.79 1.35
C TRP A 14 -2.46 20.15 1.46
N ALA A 15 -2.08 19.72 2.66
CA ALA A 15 -0.81 19.06 2.94
C ALA A 15 -0.71 17.63 2.38
N ASP A 16 -1.79 17.07 1.83
CA ASP A 16 -1.78 15.74 1.23
C ASP A 16 -1.33 15.77 -0.25
N LEU A 17 -1.11 16.95 -0.83
CA LEU A 17 -0.65 17.11 -2.20
C LEU A 17 0.86 16.87 -2.36
N ASP A 18 1.25 16.35 -3.53
CA ASP A 18 2.64 16.27 -3.95
C ASP A 18 3.04 17.42 -4.90
N LEU A 19 4.29 17.37 -5.40
CA LEU A 19 4.85 18.38 -6.31
C LEU A 19 4.15 18.47 -7.67
N LEU A 20 3.30 17.50 -8.02
CA LEU A 20 2.50 17.50 -9.25
C LEU A 20 1.10 18.09 -9.02
N GLY A 21 0.78 18.52 -7.80
CA GLY A 21 -0.50 19.13 -7.46
C GLY A 21 -1.65 18.13 -7.25
N HIS A 22 -1.35 16.82 -7.25
CA HIS A 22 -2.31 15.76 -6.95
C HIS A 22 -2.10 15.22 -5.53
N VAL A 23 -3.11 14.57 -4.96
CA VAL A 23 -2.95 13.84 -3.69
C VAL A 23 -1.83 12.81 -3.87
N ASN A 24 -0.86 12.85 -2.96
CA ASN A 24 0.29 11.96 -2.97
C ASN A 24 -0.16 10.50 -2.81
N ASN A 25 0.38 9.60 -3.63
CA ASN A 25 0.13 8.15 -3.57
C ASN A 25 0.14 7.54 -2.15
N VAL A 26 1.01 8.01 -1.24
CA VAL A 26 1.08 7.52 0.15
C VAL A 26 -0.19 7.83 0.94
N LYS A 27 -0.81 8.99 0.71
CA LYS A 27 -1.95 9.49 1.49
C LYS A 27 -3.24 8.71 1.29
N TYR A 28 -3.36 8.01 0.16
CA TYR A 28 -4.54 7.17 -0.07
C TYR A 28 -4.66 6.07 0.98
N VAL A 29 -3.56 5.51 1.49
CA VAL A 29 -3.62 4.46 2.52
C VAL A 29 -4.03 5.02 3.89
N ASP A 30 -3.72 6.30 4.17
CA ASP A 30 -4.30 7.01 5.31
C ASP A 30 -5.84 7.13 5.18
N TYR A 31 -6.34 7.50 3.99
CA TYR A 31 -7.78 7.59 3.75
C TYR A 31 -8.48 6.23 3.90
N LEU A 32 -7.85 5.15 3.41
CA LEU A 32 -8.34 3.78 3.62
C LEU A 32 -8.39 3.40 5.10
N GLN A 33 -7.42 3.86 5.90
CA GLN A 33 -7.45 3.64 7.35
C GLN A 33 -8.63 4.36 8.00
N GLU A 34 -8.91 5.61 7.65
CA GLU A 34 -10.07 6.36 8.17
C GLU A 34 -11.39 5.66 7.83
N ALA A 35 -11.58 5.28 6.55
CA ALA A 35 -12.77 4.56 6.08
C ALA A 35 -12.93 3.19 6.75
N ARG A 36 -11.84 2.43 6.87
CA ARG A 36 -11.82 1.13 7.56
C ARG A 36 -12.20 1.28 9.04
N SER A 37 -11.62 2.24 9.73
CA SER A 37 -11.98 2.50 11.13
C SER A 37 -13.44 2.89 11.29
N ALA A 38 -14.01 3.63 10.33
CA ALA A 38 -15.44 3.95 10.33
C ALA A 38 -16.31 2.68 10.13
N LEU A 39 -16.00 1.85 9.13
CA LEU A 39 -16.70 0.57 8.90
C LEU A 39 -16.66 -0.33 10.13
N LEU A 40 -15.47 -0.54 10.71
CA LEU A 40 -15.30 -1.44 11.86
C LEU A 40 -16.05 -0.95 13.09
N ARG A 41 -16.10 0.36 13.34
CA ARG A 41 -16.95 0.93 14.39
C ARG A 41 -18.44 0.66 14.14
N SER A 42 -18.88 0.77 12.89
CA SER A 42 -20.27 0.47 12.51
C SER A 42 -20.61 -1.01 12.71
N CYS A 43 -19.68 -1.93 12.39
CA CYS A 43 -19.81 -3.36 12.69
C CYS A 43 -19.95 -3.62 14.19
N LEU A 44 -19.03 -3.09 15.02
CA LEU A 44 -19.05 -3.29 16.47
C LEU A 44 -20.33 -2.73 17.11
N LYS A 45 -20.75 -1.54 16.69
CA LYS A 45 -22.01 -0.93 17.15
C LYS A 45 -23.22 -1.82 16.81
N ALA A 46 -23.28 -2.36 15.60
CA ALA A 46 -24.37 -3.25 15.18
C ALA A 46 -24.39 -4.56 15.99
N ALA A 47 -23.23 -5.05 16.43
CA ALA A 47 -23.10 -6.26 17.25
C ALA A 47 -23.23 -6.02 18.77
N GLY A 48 -23.54 -4.78 19.20
CA GLY A 48 -23.68 -4.43 20.62
C GLY A 48 -22.37 -4.50 21.42
N VAL A 49 -21.22 -4.39 20.76
CA VAL A 49 -19.89 -4.45 21.39
C VAL A 49 -19.39 -3.05 21.68
N GLU A 50 -19.32 -2.65 22.95
CA GLU A 50 -18.83 -1.32 23.35
C GLU A 50 -17.30 -1.20 23.34
N ARG A 51 -16.58 -2.30 23.59
CA ARG A 51 -15.12 -2.37 23.50
C ARG A 51 -14.67 -3.77 23.10
N HIS A 52 -13.86 -3.86 22.05
CA HIS A 52 -12.98 -5.01 21.87
C HIS A 52 -11.64 -4.72 22.55
N GLY A 53 -11.18 -5.68 23.37
CA GLY A 53 -9.82 -5.71 23.91
C GLY A 53 -8.77 -6.13 22.88
N ASP A 54 -9.21 -6.67 21.72
CA ASP A 54 -8.33 -7.19 20.68
C ASP A 54 -8.37 -6.30 19.44
N ALA A 55 -7.18 -6.04 18.88
CA ALA A 55 -7.02 -5.21 17.69
C ALA A 55 -7.06 -6.06 16.41
N TYR A 56 -7.53 -5.46 15.31
CA TYR A 56 -7.23 -5.98 13.97
C TYR A 56 -5.91 -5.40 13.50
N VAL A 57 -5.00 -6.25 13.04
CA VAL A 57 -3.78 -5.83 12.35
C VAL A 57 -3.97 -5.95 10.85
N VAL A 58 -3.36 -5.03 10.10
CA VAL A 58 -3.28 -5.16 8.64
C VAL A 58 -2.13 -6.11 8.31
N VAL A 59 -2.44 -7.14 7.54
CA VAL A 59 -1.47 -8.13 7.05
C VAL A 59 -0.99 -7.78 5.63
N ARG A 60 -1.87 -7.16 4.82
CA ARG A 60 -1.57 -6.85 3.42
C ARG A 60 -2.40 -5.68 2.90
N HIS A 61 -1.81 -4.93 1.99
CA HIS A 61 -2.52 -4.03 1.07
C HIS A 61 -2.20 -4.38 -0.38
N GLU A 62 -3.19 -4.32 -1.26
CA GLU A 62 -3.04 -4.29 -2.72
C GLU A 62 -3.75 -3.04 -3.22
N VAL A 63 -3.00 -2.07 -3.75
CA VAL A 63 -3.52 -0.73 -4.07
C VAL A 63 -3.30 -0.44 -5.55
N THR A 64 -4.37 -0.22 -6.31
CA THR A 64 -4.32 0.19 -7.72
C THR A 64 -4.83 1.61 -7.86
N PHE A 65 -3.97 2.49 -8.38
CA PHE A 65 -4.30 3.86 -8.71
C PHE A 65 -4.93 3.91 -10.11
N ARG A 66 -6.03 4.66 -10.26
CA ARG A 66 -6.83 4.70 -11.49
C ARG A 66 -6.86 6.08 -12.13
N ALA A 67 -6.93 7.13 -11.31
CA ALA A 67 -6.91 8.51 -11.75
C ALA A 67 -6.32 9.40 -10.64
N PRO A 68 -5.72 10.56 -10.98
CA PRO A 68 -5.26 11.51 -9.97
C PRO A 68 -6.44 12.19 -9.27
N LEU A 69 -6.43 12.22 -7.93
CA LEU A 69 -7.32 13.04 -7.13
C LEU A 69 -6.69 14.40 -6.89
N MET A 70 -7.41 15.47 -7.22
CA MET A 70 -6.96 16.85 -7.03
C MET A 70 -7.54 17.43 -5.76
N PHE A 71 -6.84 18.39 -5.14
CA PHE A 71 -7.37 19.05 -3.96
C PHE A 71 -8.63 19.86 -4.31
N ARG A 72 -9.61 19.78 -3.42
CA ARG A 72 -10.84 20.56 -3.40
C ARG A 72 -11.37 20.64 -1.97
N LYS A 73 -12.40 21.45 -1.73
CA LYS A 73 -12.97 21.63 -0.39
C LYS A 73 -13.94 20.51 -0.01
N GLU A 74 -14.59 19.94 -1.01
CA GLU A 74 -15.54 18.85 -0.89
C GLU A 74 -14.82 17.55 -0.51
N THR A 75 -15.53 16.67 0.19
CA THR A 75 -15.02 15.34 0.53
C THR A 75 -14.86 14.47 -0.71
N VAL A 76 -14.06 13.41 -0.59
CA VAL A 76 -14.07 12.28 -1.53
C VAL A 76 -14.81 11.12 -0.88
N SER A 77 -15.59 10.38 -1.66
CA SER A 77 -16.34 9.24 -1.16
C SER A 77 -15.49 7.98 -1.18
N ILE A 78 -15.58 7.20 -0.10
CA ILE A 78 -14.91 5.91 0.05
C ILE A 78 -15.94 4.85 0.38
N GLU A 79 -16.17 3.91 -0.53
CA GLU A 79 -16.94 2.70 -0.25
C GLU A 79 -16.01 1.60 0.25
N SER A 80 -16.40 0.91 1.32
CA SER A 80 -15.68 -0.22 1.91
C SER A 80 -16.62 -1.38 2.17
N TRP A 81 -16.21 -2.61 1.86
CA TRP A 81 -17.03 -3.80 2.10
C TRP A 81 -16.16 -5.03 2.36
N VAL A 82 -16.74 -6.04 3.00
CA VAL A 82 -16.06 -7.31 3.26
C VAL A 82 -16.16 -8.17 1.99
N SER A 83 -15.06 -8.31 1.27
CA SER A 83 -15.00 -9.10 0.03
C SER A 83 -14.64 -10.56 0.29
N GLU A 84 -14.07 -10.87 1.45
CA GLU A 84 -13.71 -12.23 1.85
C GLU A 84 -13.76 -12.40 3.37
N LEU A 85 -14.24 -13.55 3.85
CA LEU A 85 -14.31 -13.88 5.27
C LEU A 85 -13.76 -15.29 5.51
N ARG A 86 -12.57 -15.40 6.12
CA ARG A 86 -11.89 -16.68 6.43
C ARG A 86 -11.92 -16.99 7.93
N ALA A 87 -11.28 -18.08 8.37
CA ALA A 87 -11.21 -18.51 9.76
C ALA A 87 -10.54 -17.49 10.70
N ALA A 88 -9.41 -16.92 10.28
CA ALA A 88 -8.54 -16.04 11.07
C ALA A 88 -8.18 -14.74 10.35
N SER A 89 -8.91 -14.40 9.29
CA SER A 89 -8.74 -13.15 8.56
C SER A 89 -10.02 -12.79 7.81
N PHE A 90 -10.12 -11.53 7.42
CA PHE A 90 -11.11 -11.03 6.49
C PHE A 90 -10.46 -10.00 5.57
N THR A 91 -11.04 -9.80 4.40
CA THR A 91 -10.56 -8.87 3.40
C THR A 91 -11.57 -7.75 3.24
N LEU A 92 -11.10 -6.52 3.33
CA LEU A 92 -11.86 -5.34 2.95
C LEU A 92 -11.44 -4.92 1.55
N ASP A 93 -12.43 -4.68 0.72
CA ASP A 93 -12.26 -3.99 -0.54
C ASP A 93 -12.71 -2.55 -0.43
N HIS A 94 -12.04 -1.69 -1.17
CA HIS A 94 -12.23 -0.25 -1.12
C HIS A 94 -12.26 0.36 -2.52
N GLU A 95 -13.16 1.31 -2.74
CA GLU A 95 -13.14 2.24 -3.87
C GLU A 95 -13.15 3.68 -3.34
N ILE A 96 -12.20 4.49 -3.81
CA ILE A 96 -12.21 5.94 -3.62
C ILE A 96 -12.66 6.57 -4.94
N PHE A 97 -13.75 7.33 -4.89
CA PHE A 97 -14.40 7.83 -6.11
C PHE A 97 -15.18 9.13 -5.84
N ASP A 98 -15.47 9.82 -6.95
CA ASP A 98 -16.55 10.80 -7.04
C ASP A 98 -17.66 10.24 -7.93
N GLU A 99 -18.90 10.63 -7.63
CA GLU A 99 -20.09 10.28 -8.39
C GLU A 99 -20.82 11.58 -8.75
N ASP A 100 -21.07 11.81 -10.03
CA ASP A 100 -21.82 12.98 -10.49
C ASP A 100 -23.34 12.81 -10.29
N GLU A 101 -24.11 13.88 -10.53
CA GLU A 101 -25.58 13.85 -10.40
C GLU A 101 -26.27 12.83 -11.34
N ALA A 102 -25.61 12.45 -12.44
CA ALA A 102 -26.08 11.45 -13.38
C ALA A 102 -25.69 10.01 -12.97
N GLY A 103 -24.93 9.84 -11.88
CA GLY A 103 -24.46 8.56 -11.36
C GLY A 103 -23.17 8.04 -12.01
N ASN A 104 -22.47 8.86 -12.80
CA ASN A 104 -21.19 8.45 -13.38
C ASN A 104 -20.09 8.52 -12.32
N ARG A 105 -19.37 7.40 -12.16
CA ARG A 105 -18.28 7.30 -11.19
C ARG A 105 -16.91 7.57 -11.82
N THR A 106 -16.18 8.51 -11.24
CA THR A 106 -14.73 8.65 -11.44
C THR A 106 -14.01 7.94 -10.30
N VAL A 107 -13.40 6.79 -10.58
CA VAL A 107 -12.66 6.01 -9.57
C VAL A 107 -11.20 6.46 -9.55
N TYR A 108 -10.73 6.90 -8.39
CA TYR A 108 -9.34 7.31 -8.16
C TYR A 108 -8.48 6.14 -7.72
N LEU A 109 -9.03 5.25 -6.90
CA LEU A 109 -8.30 4.14 -6.30
C LEU A 109 -9.21 2.93 -6.08
N ARG A 110 -8.68 1.75 -6.39
CA ARG A 110 -9.21 0.47 -5.91
C ARG A 110 -8.18 -0.15 -4.99
N ALA A 111 -8.60 -0.62 -3.84
CA ALA A 111 -7.70 -1.29 -2.93
C ALA A 111 -8.33 -2.49 -2.24
N ARG A 112 -7.46 -3.40 -1.82
CA ARG A 112 -7.77 -4.55 -1.01
C ARG A 112 -6.88 -4.55 0.22
N THR A 113 -7.48 -4.69 1.39
CA THR A 113 -6.79 -4.75 2.68
C THR A 113 -7.14 -6.05 3.39
N VAL A 114 -6.13 -6.87 3.68
CA VAL A 114 -6.31 -8.10 4.46
C VAL A 114 -6.05 -7.81 5.93
N LEU A 115 -7.03 -8.14 6.79
CA LEU A 115 -6.96 -7.94 8.22
C LEU A 115 -7.00 -9.28 8.96
N ALA A 116 -6.27 -9.35 10.07
CA ALA A 116 -6.30 -10.48 10.99
C ALA A 116 -6.60 -9.97 12.41
N PRO A 117 -7.48 -10.63 13.18
CA PRO A 117 -7.59 -10.36 14.60
C PRO A 117 -6.32 -10.80 15.31
N PHE A 118 -5.85 -9.98 16.25
CA PHE A 118 -4.56 -10.15 16.88
C PHE A 118 -4.68 -10.08 18.41
N LEU A 119 -4.14 -11.10 19.08
CA LEU A 119 -4.03 -11.12 20.53
C LEU A 119 -2.77 -10.36 20.93
N GLN A 120 -2.94 -9.13 21.42
CA GLN A 120 -1.81 -8.26 21.74
C GLN A 120 -0.94 -8.83 22.86
N ALA A 121 -1.54 -9.45 23.88
CA ALA A 121 -0.83 -10.01 25.04
C ALA A 121 0.11 -11.17 24.66
N GLU A 122 -0.21 -11.91 23.60
CA GLU A 122 0.54 -13.10 23.16
C GLU A 122 1.27 -12.88 21.83
N ALA A 123 1.19 -11.68 21.26
CA ALA A 123 1.76 -11.30 19.98
C ALA A 123 1.46 -12.30 18.83
N LYS A 124 0.23 -12.84 18.78
CA LYS A 124 -0.16 -13.85 17.79
C LYS A 124 -1.52 -13.59 17.13
N PRO A 125 -1.70 -13.98 15.85
CA PRO A 125 -3.01 -13.98 15.22
C PRO A 125 -3.99 -14.93 15.94
N ARG A 126 -5.28 -14.60 15.92
CA ARG A 126 -6.35 -15.47 16.41
C ARG A 126 -7.47 -15.65 15.39
N ARG A 127 -8.33 -16.63 15.64
CA ARG A 127 -9.55 -16.83 14.86
C ARG A 127 -10.56 -15.70 15.13
N LEU A 128 -11.35 -15.38 14.12
CA LEU A 128 -12.54 -14.53 14.28
C LEU A 128 -13.56 -15.25 15.17
N THR A 129 -14.09 -14.55 16.16
CA THR A 129 -15.18 -15.04 17.00
C THR A 129 -16.49 -15.09 16.20
N PRO A 130 -17.50 -15.87 16.65
CA PRO A 130 -18.83 -15.84 16.04
C PRO A 130 -19.43 -14.44 15.99
N GLN A 131 -19.28 -13.67 17.08
CA GLN A 131 -19.79 -12.30 17.18
C GLN A 131 -19.13 -11.35 16.16
N GLU A 132 -17.81 -11.45 15.95
CA GLU A 132 -17.12 -10.65 14.93
C GLU A 132 -17.60 -11.00 13.51
N ARG A 133 -17.85 -12.29 13.24
CA ARG A 133 -18.39 -12.72 11.94
C ARG A 133 -19.78 -12.17 11.69
N GLU A 134 -20.64 -12.25 12.70
CA GLU A 134 -22.00 -11.70 12.64
C GLU A 134 -21.97 -10.17 12.46
N ALA A 135 -21.03 -9.47 13.11
CA ALA A 135 -20.84 -8.03 12.95
C ALA A 135 -20.40 -7.62 11.54
N LEU A 136 -19.58 -8.45 10.88
CA LEU A 136 -19.05 -8.21 9.53
C LEU A 136 -20.04 -8.60 8.43
N ALA A 137 -20.92 -9.59 8.68
CA ALA A 137 -21.83 -10.16 7.69
C ALA A 137 -22.72 -9.15 6.93
N PRO A 138 -23.25 -8.07 7.56
CA PRO A 138 -24.06 -7.08 6.85
C PRO A 138 -23.32 -6.35 5.72
N TYR A 139 -21.99 -6.26 5.81
CA TYR A 139 -21.13 -5.61 4.82
C TYR A 139 -20.47 -6.60 3.86
N ALA A 140 -20.88 -7.88 3.87
CA ALA A 140 -20.28 -8.91 3.04
C ALA A 140 -20.84 -8.88 1.61
N GLU A 141 -19.96 -8.59 0.66
CA GLU A 141 -20.19 -8.75 -0.79
C GLU A 141 -19.10 -9.69 -1.31
N VAL A 142 -19.29 -10.99 -1.02
CA VAL A 142 -18.33 -12.05 -1.37
C VAL A 142 -18.64 -12.56 -2.77
N ASP A 143 -17.65 -12.43 -3.65
CA ASP A 143 -17.66 -13.02 -4.99
C ASP A 143 -16.88 -14.35 -4.94
N PRO A 144 -17.54 -15.51 -5.12
CA PRO A 144 -16.89 -16.81 -5.00
C PRO A 144 -15.87 -17.10 -6.11
N ASP A 145 -16.00 -16.43 -7.26
CA ASP A 145 -15.08 -16.61 -8.41
C ASP A 145 -13.86 -15.70 -8.29
N ARG A 146 -13.83 -14.83 -7.28
CA ARG A 146 -12.77 -13.86 -7.11
C ARG A 146 -11.54 -14.51 -6.50
N ALA A 147 -10.42 -14.36 -7.21
CA ALA A 147 -9.14 -14.87 -6.73
C ALA A 147 -8.78 -14.28 -5.34
N PRO A 148 -8.32 -15.13 -4.41
CA PRO A 148 -7.89 -14.71 -3.08
C PRO A 148 -6.70 -13.75 -3.18
N ALA A 149 -6.56 -12.87 -2.18
CA ALA A 149 -5.35 -12.06 -2.03
C ALA A 149 -4.12 -12.97 -1.87
N GLY A 150 -3.19 -12.91 -2.82
CA GLY A 150 -1.94 -13.67 -2.80
C GLY A 150 -0.84 -12.97 -2.00
N PRO A 151 0.15 -13.70 -1.44
CA PRO A 151 1.30 -13.08 -0.79
C PRO A 151 2.09 -12.18 -1.74
N VAL A 152 2.65 -11.11 -1.19
CA VAL A 152 3.53 -10.21 -1.93
C VAL A 152 4.92 -10.83 -1.94
N ARG A 153 5.13 -11.74 -2.90
CA ARG A 153 6.42 -12.42 -3.08
C ARG A 153 7.36 -11.51 -3.83
N VAL A 154 8.33 -10.96 -3.12
CA VAL A 154 9.44 -10.21 -3.69
C VAL A 154 10.73 -10.98 -3.47
N GLU A 155 11.61 -10.92 -4.45
CA GLU A 155 12.99 -11.38 -4.33
C GLU A 155 13.87 -10.15 -4.49
N VAL A 156 14.46 -9.70 -3.38
CA VAL A 156 15.34 -8.54 -3.36
C VAL A 156 16.79 -9.04 -3.22
N PRO A 157 17.57 -9.05 -4.30
CA PRO A 157 18.99 -9.44 -4.27
C PRO A 157 19.85 -8.31 -3.68
N HIS A 158 20.33 -8.49 -2.44
CA HIS A 158 21.02 -7.44 -1.66
C HIS A 158 22.43 -7.10 -2.16
N ASP A 159 23.02 -7.94 -3.01
CA ASP A 159 24.33 -7.72 -3.63
C ASP A 159 24.33 -6.50 -4.57
N HIS A 160 23.19 -6.18 -5.19
CA HIS A 160 23.08 -5.09 -6.15
C HIS A 160 21.88 -4.15 -5.92
N ALA A 161 20.91 -4.56 -5.09
CA ALA A 161 19.84 -3.70 -4.63
C ALA A 161 20.37 -2.44 -3.94
N THR A 162 19.63 -1.33 -4.10
CA THR A 162 19.98 -0.08 -3.42
C THR A 162 19.58 -0.16 -1.96
N HIS A 163 20.56 0.03 -1.09
CA HIS A 163 20.37 0.14 0.35
C HIS A 163 19.97 1.55 0.75
N PHE A 164 18.98 1.66 1.63
CA PHE A 164 18.57 2.89 2.27
C PHE A 164 18.43 2.66 3.79
N PRO A 165 19.24 3.32 4.63
CA PRO A 165 19.09 3.26 6.07
C PRO A 165 17.82 4.00 6.49
N LEU A 166 16.90 3.28 7.11
CA LEU A 166 15.56 3.75 7.45
C LEU A 166 15.42 3.98 8.94
N GLN A 167 15.35 5.25 9.34
CA GLN A 167 15.13 5.63 10.73
C GLN A 167 13.64 5.81 11.01
N VAL A 168 13.11 5.05 11.98
CA VAL A 168 11.74 5.24 12.49
C VAL A 168 11.67 6.54 13.27
N ARG A 169 10.68 7.38 12.97
CA ARG A 169 10.46 8.65 13.67
C ARG A 169 9.50 8.45 14.84
N PHE A 170 9.59 9.32 15.84
CA PHE A 170 8.71 9.29 17.02
C PHE A 170 7.23 9.32 16.64
N SER A 171 6.86 10.13 15.64
CA SER A 171 5.48 10.28 15.15
C SER A 171 4.94 9.09 14.37
N ASP A 172 5.79 8.14 13.98
CA ASP A 172 5.37 7.01 13.14
C ASP A 172 4.79 5.86 13.98
N VAL A 173 4.94 5.92 15.30
CA VAL A 173 4.52 4.88 16.23
C VAL A 173 3.10 5.15 16.73
N ASP A 174 2.28 4.10 16.72
CA ASP A 174 0.90 4.14 17.20
C ASP A 174 0.78 3.82 18.70
N ILE A 175 -0.47 3.76 19.18
CA ILE A 175 -0.78 3.51 20.60
C ILE A 175 -0.28 2.14 21.08
N TYR A 176 -0.12 1.19 20.15
CA TYR A 176 0.35 -0.16 20.42
C TYR A 176 1.88 -0.26 20.45
N ARG A 177 2.58 0.88 20.31
CA ARG A 177 4.04 1.00 20.28
C ARG A 177 4.70 0.34 19.08
N HIS A 178 3.95 0.12 18.01
CA HIS A 178 4.47 -0.31 16.72
C HIS A 178 4.39 0.82 15.70
N VAL A 179 5.20 0.75 14.65
CA VAL A 179 5.04 1.64 13.49
C VAL A 179 3.65 1.43 12.90
N ASN A 180 2.92 2.53 12.68
CA ASN A 180 1.60 2.50 12.06
C ASN A 180 1.70 1.93 10.63
N ASN A 181 0.83 0.97 10.29
CA ASN A 181 0.76 0.34 8.97
C ASN A 181 0.84 1.31 7.78
N VAL A 182 0.23 2.50 7.87
CA VAL A 182 0.21 3.47 6.75
C VAL A 182 1.59 4.06 6.45
N LYS A 183 2.50 4.08 7.42
CA LYS A 183 3.85 4.65 7.28
C LYS A 183 4.79 3.84 6.41
N TYR A 184 4.50 2.55 6.23
CA TYR A 184 5.33 1.69 5.40
C TYR A 184 5.35 2.12 3.92
N VAL A 185 4.26 2.68 3.40
CA VAL A 185 4.25 3.19 2.01
C VAL A 185 5.20 4.38 1.84
N GLU A 186 5.25 5.26 2.86
CA GLU A 186 6.16 6.40 2.91
C GLU A 186 7.62 5.94 2.97
N TYR A 187 7.93 4.96 3.82
CA TYR A 187 9.23 4.31 3.92
C TYR A 187 9.74 3.73 2.59
N PHE A 188 8.89 2.96 1.90
CA PHE A 188 9.23 2.42 0.58
C PHE A 188 9.36 3.52 -0.49
N GLN A 189 8.61 4.63 -0.37
CA GLN A 189 8.80 5.77 -1.26
C GLN A 189 10.16 6.44 -1.03
N GLU A 190 10.59 6.65 0.21
CA GLU A 190 11.88 7.26 0.52
C GLU A 190 13.05 6.43 -0.04
N ALA A 191 13.03 5.11 0.20
CA ALA A 191 14.03 4.18 -0.34
C ALA A 191 14.03 4.17 -1.87
N ARG A 192 12.85 4.17 -2.50
CA ARG A 192 12.72 4.27 -3.96
C ARG A 192 13.26 5.59 -4.52
N ILE A 193 13.06 6.71 -3.83
CA ILE A 193 13.64 8.00 -4.23
C ILE A 193 15.17 7.93 -4.16
N ALA A 194 15.75 7.29 -3.14
CA ALA A 194 17.19 7.07 -3.06
C ALA A 194 17.72 6.22 -4.23
N MET A 195 17.01 5.13 -4.58
CA MET A 195 17.30 4.31 -5.76
C MET A 195 17.22 5.13 -7.06
N MET A 196 16.16 5.92 -7.27
CA MET A 196 16.02 6.77 -8.46
C MET A 196 17.12 7.85 -8.55
N ARG A 197 17.62 8.36 -7.41
CA ARG A 197 18.76 9.29 -7.39
C ARG A 197 20.06 8.62 -7.84
N ARG A 198 20.29 7.34 -7.49
CA ARG A 198 21.43 6.55 -7.98
C ARG A 198 21.40 6.39 -9.51
N LEU A 199 20.21 6.30 -10.10
CA LEU A 199 20.02 6.20 -11.55
C LEU A 199 20.29 7.51 -12.31
N LYS A 200 20.33 8.66 -11.62
CA LYS A 200 20.38 9.99 -12.26
C LYS A 200 21.53 10.13 -13.27
N GLY A 201 22.73 9.67 -12.93
CA GLY A 201 23.89 9.77 -13.81
C GLY A 201 23.78 8.87 -15.05
N ALA A 202 23.30 7.64 -14.87
CA ALA A 202 23.10 6.70 -15.98
C ALA A 202 21.98 7.13 -16.95
N LEU A 203 21.08 8.00 -16.49
CA LEU A 203 19.93 8.47 -17.25
C LEU A 203 20.10 9.90 -17.81
N GLU A 204 21.28 10.50 -17.68
CA GLU A 204 21.53 11.91 -18.06
C GLU A 204 21.37 12.16 -19.57
N GLU A 205 21.69 11.17 -20.41
CA GLU A 205 21.58 11.26 -21.87
C GLU A 205 20.13 11.11 -22.38
N PHE A 206 19.20 10.70 -21.51
CA PHE A 206 17.80 10.49 -21.87
C PHE A 206 16.94 11.72 -21.54
N PRO A 207 15.85 11.96 -22.28
CA PRO A 207 14.85 12.94 -21.87
C PRO A 207 14.33 12.60 -20.47
N ARG A 208 14.11 13.63 -19.65
CA ARG A 208 13.60 13.46 -18.29
C ARG A 208 12.18 12.90 -18.35
N LEU A 209 12.04 11.60 -18.05
CA LEU A 209 10.76 10.93 -17.96
C LEU A 209 10.16 11.12 -16.57
N MET A 210 8.86 11.40 -16.52
CA MET A 210 8.10 11.34 -15.28
C MET A 210 7.63 9.91 -15.05
N VAL A 211 7.62 9.49 -13.80
CA VAL A 211 7.08 8.19 -13.38
C VAL A 211 5.98 8.41 -12.35
N VAL A 212 4.86 7.72 -12.53
CA VAL A 212 3.75 7.72 -11.58
C VAL A 212 3.53 6.31 -11.06
N VAL A 213 3.02 6.18 -9.84
CA VAL A 213 2.71 4.89 -9.23
C VAL A 213 1.36 4.42 -9.77
N ALA A 214 1.34 3.27 -10.45
CA ALA A 214 0.11 2.64 -10.93
C ALA A 214 -0.41 1.59 -9.93
N GLN A 215 0.50 0.91 -9.23
CA GLN A 215 0.14 -0.10 -8.24
C GLN A 215 1.15 -0.14 -7.09
N THR A 216 0.66 -0.43 -5.88
CA THR A 216 1.49 -0.66 -4.69
C THR A 216 0.90 -1.83 -3.90
N ASN A 217 1.64 -2.92 -3.81
CA ASN A 217 1.29 -4.07 -2.98
C ASN A 217 2.26 -4.10 -1.79
N LEU A 218 1.73 -4.24 -0.57
CA LEU A 218 2.51 -4.32 0.67
C LEU A 218 2.11 -5.54 1.48
N GLU A 219 3.10 -6.24 2.03
CA GLU A 219 2.91 -7.28 3.03
C GLU A 219 3.63 -6.89 4.34
N TYR A 220 2.93 -7.04 5.45
CA TYR A 220 3.43 -6.78 6.81
C TYR A 220 3.77 -8.12 7.46
N VAL A 221 5.05 -8.32 7.78
CA VAL A 221 5.57 -9.62 8.24
C VAL A 221 5.85 -9.58 9.74
N THR A 222 6.69 -8.65 10.18
CA THR A 222 7.07 -8.48 11.60
C THR A 222 6.96 -7.01 11.99
N PRO A 223 6.30 -6.68 13.12
CA PRO A 223 6.16 -5.29 13.56
C PRO A 223 7.51 -4.57 13.68
N MET A 224 7.56 -3.31 13.28
CA MET A 224 8.68 -2.41 13.55
C MET A 224 8.38 -1.56 14.78
N VAL A 225 9.42 -1.17 15.51
CA VAL A 225 9.33 -0.38 16.74
C VAL A 225 10.26 0.83 16.65
N LEU A 226 10.02 1.83 17.51
CA LEU A 226 10.97 2.92 17.68
C LEU A 226 12.25 2.38 18.33
N ARG A 227 13.39 2.60 17.67
CA ARG A 227 14.73 2.24 18.16
C ARG A 227 15.79 3.18 17.59
N SER A 228 16.96 3.23 18.22
CA SER A 228 18.08 4.08 17.79
C SER A 228 18.79 3.56 16.54
N THR A 229 18.81 2.25 16.33
CA THR A 229 19.44 1.62 15.17
C THR A 229 18.48 1.66 13.97
N PRO A 230 18.87 2.23 12.83
CA PRO A 230 18.04 2.19 11.63
C PRO A 230 17.65 0.77 11.23
N TYR A 231 16.54 0.64 10.51
CA TYR A 231 16.23 -0.54 9.71
C TYR A 231 16.89 -0.40 8.35
N ASP A 232 16.98 -1.50 7.60
CA ASP A 232 17.57 -1.51 6.28
C ASP A 232 16.49 -1.71 5.24
N CYS A 233 16.24 -0.71 4.40
CA CYS A 233 15.33 -0.84 3.27
C CYS A 233 16.15 -1.11 2.00
N TRP A 234 15.86 -2.22 1.34
CA TRP A 234 16.51 -2.63 0.10
C TRP A 234 15.52 -2.49 -1.03
N SER A 235 15.94 -1.95 -2.17
CA SER A 235 15.06 -1.75 -3.33
C SER A 235 15.81 -1.96 -4.65
N THR A 236 15.17 -2.66 -5.58
CA THR A 236 15.71 -2.84 -6.94
C THR A 236 14.58 -2.93 -7.96
N VAL A 237 14.91 -2.72 -9.22
CA VAL A 237 13.99 -2.97 -10.34
C VAL A 237 14.07 -4.45 -10.69
N THR A 238 12.95 -5.15 -10.64
CA THR A 238 12.87 -6.61 -10.88
C THR A 238 12.20 -6.97 -12.20
N GLU A 239 11.34 -6.09 -12.73
CA GLU A 239 10.71 -6.28 -14.03
C GLU A 239 10.71 -4.96 -14.81
N PHE A 240 10.71 -5.08 -16.14
CA PHE A 240 10.65 -3.94 -17.04
C PHE A 240 9.71 -4.26 -18.21
N GLY A 241 8.55 -3.61 -18.23
CA GLY A 241 7.56 -3.75 -19.29
C GLY A 241 7.73 -2.70 -20.40
N THR A 242 6.83 -2.69 -21.37
CA THR A 242 6.86 -1.74 -22.50
C THR A 242 6.69 -0.28 -22.08
N LYS A 243 5.91 -0.02 -21.02
CA LYS A 243 5.59 1.33 -20.51
C LYS A 243 5.68 1.44 -18.99
N SER A 244 6.30 0.46 -18.35
CA SER A 244 6.34 0.35 -16.90
C SER A 244 7.63 -0.29 -16.42
N MET A 245 7.96 -0.06 -15.15
CA MET A 245 8.97 -0.83 -14.42
C MET A 245 8.38 -1.27 -13.07
N THR A 246 8.76 -2.45 -12.61
CA THR A 246 8.38 -2.97 -11.29
C THR A 246 9.56 -2.84 -10.34
N VAL A 247 9.32 -2.22 -9.20
CA VAL A 247 10.29 -2.07 -8.11
C VAL A 247 9.87 -2.97 -6.96
N ASP A 248 10.73 -3.91 -6.62
CA ASP A 248 10.57 -4.75 -5.44
C ASP A 248 11.48 -4.23 -4.32
N ALA A 249 10.94 -4.27 -3.10
CA ALA A 249 11.61 -3.76 -1.92
C ALA A 249 11.27 -4.58 -0.67
N GLU A 250 12.20 -4.61 0.28
CA GLU A 250 11.95 -5.17 1.61
C GLU A 250 12.64 -4.35 2.70
N ILE A 251 12.02 -4.31 3.87
CA ILE A 251 12.57 -3.69 5.08
C ILE A 251 13.02 -4.81 6.01
N THR A 252 14.28 -4.75 6.42
CA THR A 252 14.93 -5.79 7.21
C THR A 252 15.64 -5.21 8.43
N SER A 253 15.98 -6.06 9.38
CA SER A 253 16.99 -5.77 10.39
C SER A 253 17.79 -7.01 10.76
N ASP A 254 18.91 -6.80 11.44
CA ASP A 254 19.62 -7.89 12.09
C ASP A 254 18.85 -8.39 13.33
N GLY A 255 18.75 -9.71 13.47
CA GLY A 255 18.24 -10.40 14.66
C GLY A 255 19.22 -11.48 15.12
N GLU A 256 18.96 -12.06 16.30
CA GLU A 256 19.86 -13.06 16.91
C GLU A 256 20.11 -14.29 16.01
N ALA A 257 19.07 -14.71 15.27
CA ALA A 257 19.13 -15.86 14.35
C ALA A 257 19.40 -15.45 12.90
N GLY A 258 19.85 -14.22 12.67
CA GLY A 258 20.07 -13.64 11.34
C GLY A 258 19.03 -12.60 10.95
N ARG A 259 18.92 -12.33 9.65
CA ARG A 259 18.07 -11.28 9.10
C ARG A 259 16.59 -11.51 9.40
N VAL A 260 15.93 -10.48 9.93
CA VAL A 260 14.49 -10.42 10.14
C VAL A 260 13.86 -9.56 9.06
N VAL A 261 12.84 -10.06 8.39
CA VAL A 261 12.05 -9.30 7.41
C VAL A 261 10.84 -8.70 8.09
N HIS A 262 10.68 -7.38 8.00
CA HIS A 262 9.57 -6.65 8.61
C HIS A 262 8.43 -6.39 7.63
N SER A 263 8.75 -6.05 6.39
CA SER A 263 7.75 -5.79 5.35
C SER A 263 8.34 -5.95 3.96
N ARG A 264 7.48 -6.26 3.00
CA ARG A 264 7.79 -6.39 1.58
C ARG A 264 6.86 -5.50 0.77
N ALA A 265 7.37 -4.92 -0.30
CA ALA A 265 6.57 -4.15 -1.24
C ALA A 265 6.94 -4.41 -2.69
N ARG A 266 5.91 -4.46 -3.53
CA ARG A 266 6.03 -4.45 -4.99
C ARG A 266 5.30 -3.21 -5.52
N VAL A 267 6.00 -2.36 -6.25
CA VAL A 267 5.49 -1.10 -6.77
C VAL A 267 5.65 -1.05 -8.27
N VAL A 268 4.54 -0.87 -8.99
CA VAL A 268 4.57 -0.69 -10.45
C VAL A 268 4.58 0.80 -10.76
N LEU A 269 5.64 1.25 -11.42
CA LEU A 269 5.78 2.60 -11.94
C LEU A 269 5.46 2.60 -13.43
N VAL A 270 4.74 3.62 -13.88
CA VAL A 270 4.42 3.84 -15.30
C VAL A 270 5.12 5.11 -15.77
N PHE A 271 5.79 5.02 -16.92
CA PHE A 271 6.36 6.21 -17.57
C PHE A 271 5.23 7.04 -18.13
N PHE A 272 5.21 8.33 -17.80
CA PHE A 272 4.05 9.17 -18.00
C PHE A 272 4.44 10.51 -18.63
N ASP A 273 3.62 10.96 -19.57
CA ASP A 273 3.67 12.28 -20.16
C ASP A 273 2.64 13.18 -19.47
N LEU A 274 3.12 14.26 -18.85
CA LEU A 274 2.28 15.19 -18.10
C LEU A 274 1.42 16.08 -19.01
N GLU A 275 1.84 16.35 -20.23
CA GLU A 275 1.08 17.16 -21.19
C GLU A 275 -0.11 16.37 -21.74
N THR A 276 0.15 15.14 -22.17
CA THR A 276 -0.90 14.30 -22.79
C THR A 276 -1.68 13.45 -21.80
N GLN A 277 -1.25 13.39 -20.53
CA GLN A 277 -1.82 12.56 -19.47
C GLN A 277 -1.90 11.07 -19.86
N ARG A 278 -0.86 10.57 -20.54
CA ARG A 278 -0.81 9.19 -21.07
C ARG A 278 0.49 8.49 -20.73
N SER A 279 0.42 7.17 -20.68
CA SER A 279 1.62 6.34 -20.55
C SER A 279 2.43 6.32 -21.84
N ILE A 280 3.74 6.44 -21.70
CA ILE A 280 4.70 6.48 -22.80
C ILE A 280 5.66 5.30 -22.74
N THR A 281 6.22 4.95 -23.89
CA THR A 281 7.32 4.00 -23.98
C THR A 281 8.62 4.77 -23.80
N PRO A 282 9.51 4.36 -22.88
CA PRO A 282 10.79 5.02 -22.70
C PRO A 282 11.66 4.87 -23.96
N PRO A 283 12.61 5.80 -24.22
CA PRO A 283 13.47 5.73 -25.38
C PRO A 283 14.33 4.44 -25.43
N PRO A 284 14.76 4.00 -26.63
CA PRO A 284 15.69 2.87 -26.76
C PRO A 284 16.96 3.08 -25.92
N GLY A 285 17.43 2.03 -25.25
CA GLY A 285 18.61 2.09 -24.36
C GLY A 285 18.29 2.46 -22.90
N TYR A 286 17.10 3.00 -22.61
CA TYR A 286 16.74 3.42 -21.25
C TYR A 286 16.69 2.24 -20.28
N ARG A 287 16.11 1.10 -20.71
CA ARG A 287 16.06 -0.13 -19.90
C ARG A 287 17.47 -0.60 -19.58
N GLU A 288 18.32 -0.70 -20.58
CA GLU A 288 19.70 -1.17 -20.46
C GLU A 288 20.50 -0.28 -19.51
N ALA A 289 20.31 1.04 -19.58
CA ALA A 289 20.94 2.00 -18.67
C ALA A 289 20.50 1.81 -17.21
N VAL A 290 19.21 1.57 -16.96
CA VAL A 290 18.70 1.26 -15.60
C VAL A 290 19.31 -0.02 -15.06
N LEU A 291 19.33 -1.09 -15.87
CA LEU A 291 19.86 -2.39 -15.44
C LEU A 291 21.36 -2.34 -15.18
N ALA A 292 22.12 -1.67 -16.05
CA ALA A 292 23.55 -1.49 -15.87
C ALA A 292 23.88 -0.71 -14.59
N ALA A 293 23.09 0.31 -14.26
CA ALA A 293 23.30 1.13 -13.06
C ALA A 293 22.95 0.40 -11.76
N LEU A 294 21.95 -0.50 -11.79
CA LEU A 294 21.55 -1.29 -10.63
C LEU A 294 22.34 -2.59 -10.48
N GLY A 295 22.97 -3.10 -11.54
CA GLY A 295 23.92 -4.21 -11.47
C GLY A 295 23.30 -5.62 -11.41
N GLY A 296 22.03 -5.77 -11.79
CA GLY A 296 21.30 -7.04 -11.69
C GLY A 296 20.61 -7.47 -12.99
N PRO A 297 20.59 -8.77 -13.33
CA PRO A 297 19.68 -9.31 -14.35
C PRO A 297 18.23 -9.20 -13.85
N LEU A 298 17.29 -8.93 -14.76
CA LEU A 298 15.86 -9.02 -14.45
C LEU A 298 15.45 -10.48 -14.40
N ALA A 299 14.38 -10.80 -13.66
CA ALA A 299 13.70 -12.07 -13.84
C ALA A 299 13.14 -12.15 -15.27
N ASP A 300 13.27 -13.31 -15.92
CA ASP A 300 12.62 -13.55 -17.21
C ASP A 300 11.11 -13.48 -16.98
N GLY A 301 10.48 -12.44 -17.51
CA GLY A 301 9.05 -12.14 -17.38
C GLY A 301 8.14 -13.00 -18.24
#